data_AF-U6KIJ9-F1
#
_entry.id   AF-U6KIJ9-F1
#
_cell.length_a   1.000
_cell.length_b   1.000
_cell.length_c   1.000
_cell.angle_alpha   90.00
_cell.angle_beta   90.00
_cell.angle_gamma   90.00
#
_symmetry.space_group_name_H-M   'P 1'
#
loop_
_entity.id
_entity.type
_entity.pdbx_description
1 polymer ?
#
loop_
_entity_poly.entity_id
_entity_poly.type
_entity_poly.pdbx_seq_one_letter_code
_entity_poly.pdbx_strand_id
1 'polypeptide(L)'
;MYGGSLQGESPGDTTAVTLNSPRDSHLRRNLHLQTETLWTSDTLLSALPSPARRVLPRGHDPEGLGLPYREALIDPFLEATVRHEELQGSAAGASRTATPSRGQEEASAAGAADGDPEDDLCILMYEALGRLMAMCFCIGSAFNVTLNPIVWKKLVAAPISIEDVADSDCVAVEMLRSLRRLAAVPQQFWDATMEASLSDMTFSAEDTLGRSCELVEGGAEIPVTAFNLSTFIRLSERFRLLEGQEGIEAVLRGIAAVLPLGRLRLLFDWRRLEYRICGDREVDVATLKEHTECSSERLKAQLFEILESFTNDQLQRFLRFVCGRSRLPVASSDWRMTVDYETVDRGAAINDNRLPTAATCSFRLVMPLYSSVSIMRERLLYAINNCTAIDLDAVVVHEQMQLMYDD
;
A
#
# COMPACT_ATOMS: atom_id res chain seq x y z
N MET A 1 -52.26 32.49 29.77
CA MET A 1 -52.50 32.90 31.18
C MET A 1 -51.84 31.88 32.07
N TYR A 2 -50.97 32.34 32.99
CA TYR A 2 -50.54 31.77 34.29
C TYR A 2 -50.26 30.27 34.40
N GLY A 3 -49.16 29.74 34.94
CA GLY A 3 -48.03 30.18 35.79
C GLY A 3 -47.33 28.86 36.21
N GLY A 4 -46.02 28.70 36.32
CA GLY A 4 -45.12 29.40 37.24
C GLY A 4 -45.11 28.72 38.61
N SER A 5 -44.18 27.79 38.87
CA SER A 5 -43.62 27.49 40.21
C SER A 5 -42.34 26.65 40.09
N LEU A 6 -41.24 27.27 40.50
CA LEU A 6 -39.90 26.72 40.74
C LEU A 6 -39.75 26.42 42.25
N GLN A 7 -39.04 25.34 42.60
CA GLN A 7 -38.18 25.11 43.79
C GLN A 7 -37.97 23.59 43.92
N GLY A 8 -36.78 23.00 44.10
CA GLY A 8 -35.43 23.51 44.30
C GLY A 8 -34.40 22.37 44.12
N GLU A 9 -33.13 22.74 43.91
CA GLU A 9 -31.95 21.85 43.89
C GLU A 9 -31.59 21.43 45.33
N SER A 10 -31.09 20.22 45.64
CA SER A 10 -29.76 19.67 45.34
C SER A 10 -29.57 18.34 46.16
N PRO A 11 -28.41 17.67 46.20
CA PRO A 11 -27.88 16.71 45.22
C PRO A 11 -27.60 15.30 45.82
N GLY A 12 -27.41 14.28 45.00
CA GLY A 12 -26.70 13.05 45.42
C GLY A 12 -27.29 11.73 44.89
N ASP A 13 -26.37 10.87 44.49
CA ASP A 13 -26.51 9.43 44.18
C ASP A 13 -26.96 9.02 42.76
N THR A 14 -25.96 9.00 41.88
CA THR A 14 -25.93 8.26 40.61
C THR A 14 -25.87 6.76 40.88
N THR A 15 -27.01 6.11 41.09
CA THR A 15 -27.12 4.65 41.03
C THR A 15 -27.27 4.19 39.58
N ALA A 16 -26.32 3.38 39.11
CA ALA A 16 -26.29 2.73 37.82
C ALA A 16 -27.55 1.91 37.54
N VAL A 17 -28.22 2.21 36.42
CA VAL A 17 -29.32 1.39 35.90
C VAL A 17 -28.73 0.36 34.94
N THR A 18 -28.61 -0.87 35.42
CA THR A 18 -28.33 -2.08 34.64
C THR A 18 -29.60 -2.53 33.91
N LEU A 19 -29.65 -2.32 32.59
CA LEU A 19 -30.64 -2.98 31.72
C LEU A 19 -30.09 -4.33 31.26
N ASN A 20 -30.38 -5.38 32.04
CA ASN A 20 -30.24 -6.77 31.62
C ASN A 20 -31.50 -7.19 30.85
N SER A 21 -31.37 -7.39 29.54
CA SER A 21 -32.34 -8.11 28.70
C SER A 21 -31.69 -9.41 28.19
N PRO A 22 -32.29 -10.60 28.39
CA PRO A 22 -31.69 -11.86 28.01
C PRO A 22 -32.07 -12.22 26.57
N ARG A 23 -31.34 -11.69 25.57
CA ARG A 23 -31.44 -12.19 24.19
C ARG A 23 -30.09 -12.43 23.47
N ASP A 24 -28.95 -12.13 24.10
CA ASP A 24 -27.63 -12.29 23.46
C ASP A 24 -26.80 -13.49 23.95
N SER A 25 -27.38 -14.40 24.73
CA SER A 25 -26.64 -15.54 25.30
C SER A 25 -26.46 -16.75 24.38
N HIS A 26 -26.89 -16.69 23.11
CA HIS A 26 -26.79 -17.83 22.18
C HIS A 26 -25.68 -17.71 21.12
N LEU A 27 -24.99 -16.59 21.00
CA LEU A 27 -23.89 -16.40 20.02
C LEU A 27 -22.47 -16.54 20.59
N ARG A 28 -22.32 -16.72 21.91
CA ARG A 28 -20.99 -16.71 22.57
C ARG A 28 -20.34 -18.07 22.83
N ARG A 29 -20.77 -19.16 22.17
CA ARG A 29 -20.32 -20.51 22.56
C ARG A 29 -19.40 -21.29 21.63
N ASN A 30 -18.93 -20.77 20.50
CA ASN A 30 -18.11 -21.60 19.59
C ASN A 30 -16.96 -20.89 18.83
N LEU A 31 -16.23 -19.96 19.46
CA LEU A 31 -14.95 -19.49 18.90
C LEU A 31 -13.93 -19.28 20.02
N HIS A 32 -13.38 -20.37 20.54
CA HIS A 32 -12.02 -20.34 21.11
C HIS A 32 -11.05 -20.46 19.92
N LEU A 33 -10.72 -19.33 19.29
CA LEU A 33 -9.57 -19.25 18.40
C LEU A 33 -8.43 -18.64 19.21
N GLN A 34 -7.43 -19.46 19.49
CA GLN A 34 -6.20 -19.03 20.14
C GLN A 34 -5.51 -17.99 19.25
N THR A 35 -5.03 -16.95 19.93
CA THR A 35 -4.44 -15.72 19.41
C THR A 35 -3.02 -15.92 18.88
N GLU A 36 -2.79 -16.81 17.92
CA GLU A 36 -1.55 -16.84 17.12
C GLU A 36 -1.84 -17.55 15.80
N THR A 37 -2.22 -16.82 14.75
CA THR A 37 -2.31 -17.41 13.41
C THR A 37 -1.70 -16.48 12.38
N LEU A 38 -0.53 -16.89 11.88
CA LEU A 38 -0.05 -16.53 10.55
C LEU A 38 -1.18 -16.81 9.55
N TRP A 39 -1.47 -15.83 8.69
CA TRP A 39 -2.59 -15.86 7.76
C TRP A 39 -2.37 -16.92 6.68
N THR A 40 -2.83 -18.15 6.92
CA THR A 40 -2.94 -19.18 5.88
C THR A 40 -4.24 -18.99 5.08
N SER A 41 -4.27 -19.51 3.86
CA SER A 41 -5.47 -19.54 2.99
C SER A 41 -6.71 -20.07 3.71
N ASP A 42 -6.55 -21.09 4.55
CA ASP A 42 -7.63 -21.70 5.32
C ASP A 42 -8.21 -20.77 6.41
N THR A 43 -7.35 -19.95 7.02
CA THR A 43 -7.76 -18.99 8.05
C THR A 43 -8.62 -17.88 7.44
N LEU A 44 -8.23 -17.38 6.26
CA LEU A 44 -8.99 -16.40 5.48
C LEU A 44 -10.38 -16.94 5.06
N LEU A 45 -10.47 -18.20 4.63
CA LEU A 45 -11.73 -18.82 4.19
C LEU A 45 -12.72 -19.06 5.34
N SER A 46 -12.22 -19.31 6.55
CA SER A 46 -13.04 -19.55 7.73
C SER A 46 -13.76 -18.28 8.22
N ALA A 47 -13.13 -17.11 8.06
CA ALA A 47 -13.59 -15.80 8.53
C ALA A 47 -14.64 -15.13 7.62
N LEU A 48 -14.86 -15.64 6.41
CA LEU A 48 -15.80 -15.07 5.45
C LEU A 48 -17.25 -15.49 5.71
N PRO A 49 -18.22 -14.55 5.74
CA PRO A 49 -19.64 -14.90 5.83
C PRO A 49 -20.10 -15.74 4.62
N SER A 50 -21.11 -16.59 4.86
CA SER A 50 -21.53 -17.75 4.05
C SER A 50 -21.75 -17.57 2.52
N PRO A 51 -21.89 -16.36 1.93
CA PRO A 51 -21.84 -16.19 0.47
C PRO A 51 -20.42 -16.17 -0.12
N ALA A 52 -19.41 -15.66 0.61
CA ALA A 52 -18.04 -15.46 0.10
C ALA A 52 -17.18 -16.74 0.08
N ARG A 53 -17.62 -17.81 0.78
CA ARG A 53 -17.00 -19.15 0.70
C ARG A 53 -17.15 -19.84 -0.66
N ARG A 54 -17.97 -19.30 -1.58
CA ARG A 54 -18.27 -19.91 -2.88
C ARG A 54 -17.42 -19.39 -4.06
N VAL A 55 -16.50 -18.45 -3.84
CA VAL A 55 -15.83 -17.71 -4.93
C VAL A 55 -14.32 -17.98 -4.99
N LEU A 56 -13.93 -19.26 -4.86
CA LEU A 56 -12.63 -19.74 -5.35
C LEU A 56 -12.88 -20.92 -6.29
N PRO A 57 -12.07 -21.11 -7.35
CA PRO A 57 -12.29 -22.16 -8.33
C PRO A 57 -12.20 -23.53 -7.65
N ARG A 58 -13.34 -24.21 -7.52
CA ARG A 58 -13.38 -25.64 -7.18
C ARG A 58 -12.99 -26.42 -8.43
N GLY A 59 -11.72 -26.82 -8.52
CA GLY A 59 -11.29 -27.95 -9.34
C GLY A 59 -11.53 -29.27 -8.58
N HIS A 60 -12.16 -30.24 -9.25
CA HIS A 60 -12.71 -31.53 -8.78
C HIS A 60 -11.71 -32.50 -8.06
N ASP A 61 -12.13 -33.43 -7.18
CA ASP A 61 -12.89 -34.67 -7.48
C ASP A 61 -13.62 -35.28 -6.23
N PRO A 62 -14.83 -35.89 -6.30
CA PRO A 62 -15.59 -36.37 -5.13
C PRO A 62 -15.24 -37.79 -4.64
N GLU A 63 -14.44 -38.59 -5.36
CA GLU A 63 -14.14 -39.97 -4.98
C GLU A 63 -12.67 -40.32 -5.25
N GLY A 64 -11.77 -40.02 -4.30
CA GLY A 64 -10.35 -40.36 -4.41
C GLY A 64 -9.65 -40.35 -3.06
N LEU A 65 -9.23 -41.51 -2.62
CA LEU A 65 -8.48 -41.77 -1.38
C LEU A 65 -7.12 -41.05 -1.34
N GLY A 66 -6.83 -40.42 -0.20
CA GLY A 66 -5.48 -40.34 0.37
C GLY A 66 -4.53 -39.29 -0.20
N LEU A 67 -4.08 -38.38 0.67
CA LEU A 67 -2.85 -37.61 0.47
C LEU A 67 -1.66 -38.54 0.16
N PRO A 68 -0.68 -38.04 -0.60
CA PRO A 68 0.67 -38.09 -0.06
C PRO A 68 1.29 -36.69 0.05
N TYR A 69 1.99 -36.56 1.16
CA TYR A 69 2.80 -35.44 1.60
C TYR A 69 4.14 -35.39 0.85
N ARG A 70 4.72 -34.17 0.78
CA ARG A 70 6.14 -33.83 0.51
C ARG A 70 6.75 -34.32 -0.81
N GLU A 71 6.74 -33.43 -1.81
CA GLU A 71 7.90 -32.88 -2.52
C GLU A 71 7.38 -32.06 -3.71
N ALA A 72 8.06 -30.95 -4.04
CA ALA A 72 7.75 -29.99 -5.11
C ALA A 72 6.56 -29.02 -4.89
N LEU A 73 6.68 -28.14 -3.89
CA LEU A 73 6.26 -26.74 -4.07
C LEU A 73 7.49 -26.00 -4.60
N ILE A 74 7.68 -26.03 -5.93
CA ILE A 74 8.51 -25.02 -6.58
C ILE A 74 7.66 -23.75 -6.51
N ASP A 75 8.18 -22.75 -5.82
CA ASP A 75 7.58 -21.43 -5.76
C ASP A 75 7.54 -20.84 -7.19
N PRO A 76 6.35 -20.59 -7.77
CA PRO A 76 6.25 -19.99 -9.11
C PRO A 76 6.87 -18.58 -9.18
N PHE A 77 7.15 -17.95 -8.04
CA PHE A 77 7.84 -16.67 -7.97
C PHE A 77 9.37 -16.76 -8.12
N LEU A 78 9.95 -17.96 -7.95
CA LEU A 78 11.40 -18.18 -8.07
C LEU A 78 11.85 -18.45 -9.51
N GLU A 79 11.04 -19.15 -10.31
CA GLU A 79 11.38 -19.42 -11.73
C GLU A 79 11.37 -18.15 -12.59
N ALA A 80 10.48 -17.20 -12.30
CA ALA A 80 10.37 -15.94 -13.04
C ALA A 80 11.56 -15.00 -12.75
N THR A 81 12.10 -15.03 -11.53
CA THR A 81 13.27 -14.23 -11.14
C THR A 81 14.57 -14.82 -11.69
N VAL A 82 14.72 -16.14 -11.70
CA VAL A 82 15.92 -16.81 -12.26
C VAL A 82 16.04 -16.61 -13.78
N ARG A 83 14.93 -16.60 -14.53
CA ARG A 83 14.96 -16.33 -15.98
C ARG A 83 15.43 -14.91 -16.32
N HIS A 84 15.21 -13.96 -15.42
CA HIS A 84 15.58 -12.56 -15.64
C HIS A 84 17.09 -12.32 -15.44
N GLU A 85 17.77 -13.12 -14.61
CA GLU A 85 19.23 -13.06 -14.44
C GLU A 85 19.99 -13.73 -15.60
N GLU A 86 19.45 -14.79 -16.20
CA GLU A 86 20.07 -15.46 -17.35
C GLU A 86 19.99 -14.63 -18.64
N LEU A 87 18.93 -13.85 -18.83
CA LEU A 87 18.75 -12.98 -20.01
C LEU A 87 19.63 -11.73 -20.00
N GLN A 88 20.05 -11.25 -18.82
CA GLN A 88 20.94 -10.08 -18.70
C GLN A 88 22.43 -10.44 -18.85
N GLY A 89 22.80 -11.72 -18.77
CA GLY A 89 24.17 -12.20 -18.95
C GLY A 89 24.61 -12.46 -20.41
N SER A 90 23.68 -12.44 -21.37
CA SER A 90 23.96 -12.85 -22.77
C SER A 90 23.70 -11.73 -23.78
N ALA A 91 24.35 -10.58 -23.58
CA ALA A 91 24.41 -9.50 -24.58
C ALA A 91 25.86 -9.14 -24.90
N ALA A 92 26.60 -10.10 -25.48
CA ALA A 92 27.88 -9.82 -26.13
C ALA A 92 28.00 -10.62 -27.44
N GLY A 93 27.70 -9.93 -28.55
CA GLY A 93 28.22 -10.25 -29.88
C GLY A 93 27.28 -11.02 -30.81
N ALA A 94 26.72 -10.33 -31.80
CA ALA A 94 27.03 -10.58 -33.22
C ALA A 94 26.15 -9.72 -34.15
N SER A 95 26.81 -9.24 -35.21
CA SER A 95 26.32 -8.33 -36.24
C SER A 95 25.48 -9.02 -37.32
N ARG A 96 24.42 -8.32 -37.74
CA ARG A 96 23.78 -8.20 -39.08
C ARG A 96 24.11 -9.25 -40.15
N THR A 97 23.08 -9.79 -40.83
CA THR A 97 22.78 -9.56 -42.27
C THR A 97 21.53 -10.28 -42.81
N ALA A 98 20.82 -9.56 -43.70
CA ALA A 98 20.04 -10.00 -44.88
C ALA A 98 18.56 -10.49 -44.78
N THR A 99 17.69 -9.68 -45.39
CA THR A 99 16.32 -9.90 -45.94
C THR A 99 16.31 -10.69 -47.28
N PRO A 100 15.18 -10.92 -48.00
CA PRO A 100 13.87 -11.55 -47.68
C PRO A 100 13.34 -12.50 -48.82
N SER A 101 12.18 -13.18 -48.67
CA SER A 101 11.17 -13.50 -49.73
C SER A 101 10.06 -14.43 -49.16
N ARG A 102 8.77 -14.07 -49.14
CA ARG A 102 7.70 -14.03 -50.17
C ARG A 102 6.87 -15.34 -50.27
N GLY A 103 5.57 -15.24 -49.97
CA GLY A 103 4.51 -16.21 -50.31
C GLY A 103 3.36 -16.18 -49.28
N GLN A 104 2.36 -15.30 -49.46
CA GLN A 104 0.96 -15.61 -49.81
C GLN A 104 0.20 -16.45 -48.75
N GLU A 105 -0.63 -15.76 -47.96
CA GLU A 105 -2.11 -15.74 -48.10
C GLU A 105 -2.76 -17.03 -47.57
N GLU A 106 -3.16 -17.01 -46.31
CA GLU A 106 -4.39 -17.70 -45.86
C GLU A 106 -4.84 -17.19 -44.48
N ALA A 107 -6.17 -17.07 -44.34
CA ALA A 107 -6.95 -16.96 -43.12
C ALA A 107 -6.96 -15.62 -42.34
N SER A 108 -7.73 -14.69 -42.91
CA SER A 108 -8.56 -13.77 -42.13
C SER A 108 -9.60 -14.54 -41.28
N ALA A 109 -9.27 -14.88 -40.03
CA ALA A 109 -10.22 -15.17 -38.93
C ALA A 109 -9.48 -15.53 -37.63
N ALA A 110 -8.73 -14.60 -37.06
CA ALA A 110 -8.19 -14.71 -35.69
C ALA A 110 -7.89 -13.31 -35.14
N GLY A 111 -8.92 -12.47 -35.03
CA GLY A 111 -8.84 -11.22 -34.30
C GLY A 111 -9.37 -11.44 -32.89
N ALA A 112 -8.58 -11.06 -31.89
CA ALA A 112 -8.87 -11.03 -30.44
C ALA A 112 -8.60 -12.32 -29.65
N ALA A 113 -7.32 -12.67 -29.48
CA ALA A 113 -6.77 -13.29 -28.27
C ALA A 113 -5.25 -13.43 -28.43
N ASP A 114 -4.54 -12.31 -28.50
CA ASP A 114 -3.08 -12.29 -28.39
C ASP A 114 -2.74 -11.29 -27.29
N GLY A 115 -3.25 -11.57 -26.09
CA GLY A 115 -2.84 -10.89 -24.87
C GLY A 115 -1.57 -11.55 -24.38
N ASP A 116 -0.56 -10.76 -24.01
CA ASP A 116 0.62 -11.29 -23.36
C ASP A 116 0.17 -12.04 -22.09
N PRO A 117 0.52 -13.34 -21.91
CA PRO A 117 0.14 -14.08 -20.70
C PRO A 117 0.55 -13.39 -19.39
N GLU A 118 1.55 -12.50 -19.42
CA GLU A 118 1.95 -11.67 -18.29
C GLU A 118 0.91 -10.59 -17.94
N ASP A 119 0.27 -9.99 -18.94
CA ASP A 119 -0.78 -8.98 -18.75
C ASP A 119 -2.03 -9.61 -18.14
N ASP A 120 -2.42 -10.80 -18.60
CA ASP A 120 -3.54 -11.56 -18.03
C ASP A 120 -3.30 -11.92 -16.56
N LEU A 121 -2.07 -12.30 -16.21
CA LEU A 121 -1.68 -12.55 -14.83
C LEU A 121 -1.77 -11.28 -13.96
N CYS A 122 -1.28 -10.14 -14.47
CA CYS A 122 -1.36 -8.85 -13.77
C CYS A 122 -2.81 -8.46 -13.47
N ILE A 123 -3.72 -8.61 -14.44
CA ILE A 123 -5.15 -8.34 -14.24
C ILE A 123 -5.76 -9.25 -13.17
N LEU A 124 -5.40 -10.54 -13.15
CA LEU A 124 -5.84 -11.46 -12.10
C LEU A 124 -5.31 -11.06 -10.72
N MET A 125 -4.05 -10.62 -10.63
CA MET A 125 -3.45 -10.12 -9.40
C MET A 125 -4.14 -8.86 -8.88
N TYR A 126 -4.50 -7.91 -9.75
CA TYR A 126 -5.29 -6.73 -9.37
C TYR A 126 -6.68 -7.10 -8.85
N GLU A 127 -7.33 -8.09 -9.46
CA GLU A 127 -8.62 -8.57 -8.98
C GLU A 127 -8.52 -9.27 -7.62
N ALA A 128 -7.46 -10.05 -7.40
CA ALA A 128 -7.15 -10.64 -6.10
C ALA A 128 -6.89 -9.56 -5.03
N LEU A 129 -6.12 -8.52 -5.37
CA LEU A 129 -5.89 -7.36 -4.51
C LEU A 129 -7.20 -6.70 -4.08
N GLY A 130 -8.11 -6.47 -5.04
CA GLY A 130 -9.44 -5.92 -4.75
C GLY A 130 -10.26 -6.77 -3.78
N ARG A 131 -10.21 -8.11 -3.92
CA ARG A 131 -10.85 -9.02 -2.97
C ARG A 131 -10.24 -8.89 -1.57
N LEU A 132 -8.91 -8.89 -1.46
CA LEU A 132 -8.21 -8.74 -0.17
C LEU A 132 -8.57 -7.44 0.52
N MET A 133 -8.57 -6.32 -0.21
CA MET A 133 -8.99 -5.01 0.30
C MET A 133 -10.42 -5.06 0.85
N ALA A 134 -11.35 -5.68 0.13
CA ALA A 134 -12.74 -5.82 0.56
C ALA A 134 -12.93 -6.78 1.75
N MET A 135 -12.10 -7.82 1.86
CA MET A 135 -12.07 -8.68 3.05
C MET A 135 -11.58 -7.91 4.29
N CYS A 136 -10.49 -7.15 4.17
CA CYS A 136 -9.98 -6.28 5.23
C CYS A 136 -11.05 -5.27 5.68
N PHE A 137 -11.76 -4.66 4.73
CA PHE A 137 -12.91 -3.79 5.02
C PHE A 137 -13.98 -4.49 5.87
N CYS A 138 -14.27 -5.77 5.61
CA CYS A 138 -15.30 -6.52 6.33
C CYS A 138 -14.83 -6.97 7.72
N ILE A 139 -13.60 -7.51 7.80
CA ILE A 139 -13.01 -8.05 9.02
C ILE A 139 -12.66 -6.93 10.01
N GLY A 140 -12.36 -5.71 9.50
CA GLY A 140 -11.83 -4.62 10.31
C GLY A 140 -10.36 -4.80 10.66
N SER A 141 -9.63 -5.63 9.88
CA SER A 141 -8.18 -5.77 9.97
C SER A 141 -7.53 -4.84 8.94
N ALA A 142 -6.55 -4.05 9.38
CA ALA A 142 -5.85 -3.10 8.53
C ALA A 142 -5.01 -3.81 7.45
N PHE A 143 -5.27 -3.50 6.20
CA PHE A 143 -4.46 -3.90 5.06
C PHE A 143 -3.24 -2.97 4.96
N ASN A 144 -2.04 -3.54 5.04
CA ASN A 144 -0.79 -2.77 5.04
C ASN A 144 -0.39 -2.36 3.61
N VAL A 145 -1.16 -1.46 3.00
CA VAL A 145 -0.84 -0.87 1.69
C VAL A 145 -0.87 0.65 1.77
N THR A 146 0.06 1.27 1.06
CA THR A 146 0.13 2.72 0.86
C THR A 146 -0.03 2.99 -0.63
N LEU A 147 -1.21 3.47 -1.02
CA LEU A 147 -1.52 3.83 -2.40
C LEU A 147 -1.62 5.35 -2.54
N ASN A 148 -1.30 5.87 -3.72
CA ASN A 148 -1.53 7.26 -4.05
C ASN A 148 -3.03 7.60 -3.89
N PRO A 149 -3.40 8.75 -3.27
CA PRO A 149 -4.80 9.20 -3.13
C PRO A 149 -5.66 9.10 -4.39
N ILE A 150 -5.09 9.30 -5.58
CA ILE A 150 -5.81 9.20 -6.85
C ILE A 150 -6.43 7.80 -7.05
N VAL A 151 -5.79 6.74 -6.58
CA VAL A 151 -6.30 5.36 -6.67
C VAL A 151 -7.59 5.25 -5.86
N TRP A 152 -7.59 5.71 -4.61
CA TRP A 152 -8.77 5.69 -3.74
C TRP A 152 -9.91 6.53 -4.32
N LYS A 153 -9.60 7.69 -4.90
CA LYS A 153 -10.57 8.53 -5.62
C LYS A 153 -11.21 7.77 -6.79
N LYS A 154 -10.42 7.09 -7.61
CA LYS A 154 -10.92 6.28 -8.72
C LYS A 154 -11.83 5.14 -8.24
N LEU A 155 -11.50 4.46 -7.14
CA LEU A 155 -12.33 3.38 -6.58
C LEU A 155 -13.74 3.87 -6.20
N VAL A 156 -13.84 5.05 -5.58
CA VAL A 156 -15.13 5.64 -5.19
C VAL A 156 -15.79 6.48 -6.30
N ALA A 157 -15.17 6.57 -7.48
CA ALA A 157 -15.58 7.47 -8.57
C ALA A 157 -15.70 8.95 -8.14
N ALA A 158 -14.78 9.39 -7.27
CA ALA A 158 -14.67 10.80 -6.91
C ALA A 158 -14.09 11.61 -8.09
N PRO A 159 -14.42 12.91 -8.19
CA PRO A 159 -13.77 13.80 -9.15
C PRO A 159 -12.25 13.81 -8.96
N ILE A 160 -11.52 13.64 -10.05
CA ILE A 160 -10.05 13.70 -10.13
C ILE A 160 -9.63 14.92 -10.94
N SER A 161 -8.50 15.52 -10.57
CA SER A 161 -7.90 16.65 -11.30
C SER A 161 -6.41 16.41 -11.51
N ILE A 162 -5.79 17.21 -12.38
CA ILE A 162 -4.36 17.06 -12.70
C ILE A 162 -3.45 17.24 -11.47
N GLU A 163 -3.91 17.97 -10.44
CA GLU A 163 -3.23 18.11 -9.17
C GLU A 163 -3.09 16.76 -8.43
N ASP A 164 -4.01 15.82 -8.63
CA ASP A 164 -3.93 14.48 -8.04
C ASP A 164 -2.81 13.62 -8.64
N VAL A 165 -2.35 13.98 -9.85
CA VAL A 165 -1.23 13.31 -10.53
C VAL A 165 0.12 13.82 -10.02
N ALA A 166 0.16 15.01 -9.41
CA ALA A 166 1.43 15.66 -9.02
C ALA A 166 2.23 14.85 -8.00
N ASP A 167 1.55 14.04 -7.17
CA ASP A 167 2.19 13.14 -6.21
C ASP A 167 2.95 11.98 -6.88
N SER A 168 2.53 11.56 -8.08
CA SER A 168 3.17 10.46 -8.84
C SER A 168 4.02 10.95 -10.00
N ASP A 169 3.63 12.04 -10.65
CA ASP A 169 4.32 12.59 -11.82
C ASP A 169 4.22 14.12 -11.83
N CYS A 170 5.05 14.76 -11.01
CA CYS A 170 5.12 16.22 -10.94
C CYS A 170 5.65 16.85 -12.24
N VAL A 171 6.43 16.11 -13.03
CA VAL A 171 7.03 16.57 -14.29
C VAL A 171 5.95 16.75 -15.35
N ALA A 172 5.09 15.76 -15.55
CA ALA A 172 3.96 15.87 -16.48
C ALA A 172 3.01 17.01 -16.08
N VAL A 173 2.76 17.18 -14.78
CA VAL A 173 1.91 18.28 -14.28
C VAL A 173 2.55 19.64 -14.59
N GLU A 174 3.86 19.82 -14.38
CA GLU A 174 4.53 21.09 -14.66
C GLU A 174 4.67 21.36 -16.16
N MET A 175 4.85 20.33 -16.98
CA MET A 175 4.78 20.44 -18.43
C MET A 175 3.41 20.97 -18.85
N LEU A 176 2.32 20.36 -18.37
CA LEU A 176 0.96 20.82 -18.70
C LEU A 176 0.70 22.25 -18.19
N ARG A 177 1.20 22.63 -17.01
CA ARG A 177 1.13 24.01 -16.53
C ARG A 177 1.88 24.98 -17.44
N SER A 178 3.07 24.60 -17.91
CA SER A 178 3.86 25.39 -18.85
C SER A 178 3.13 25.60 -20.18
N LEU A 179 2.55 24.53 -20.73
CA LEU A 179 1.75 24.61 -21.95
C LEU A 179 0.48 25.45 -21.76
N ARG A 180 -0.18 25.38 -20.59
CA ARG A 180 -1.33 26.25 -20.28
C ARG A 180 -0.92 27.73 -20.20
N ARG A 181 0.25 28.05 -19.64
CA ARG A 181 0.80 29.42 -19.65
C ARG A 181 1.03 29.90 -21.09
N LEU A 182 1.57 29.03 -21.95
CA LEU A 182 1.78 29.32 -23.37
C LEU A 182 0.45 29.56 -24.10
N ALA A 183 -0.54 28.68 -23.90
CA ALA A 183 -1.86 28.77 -24.51
C ALA A 183 -2.67 30.01 -24.05
N ALA A 184 -2.36 30.58 -22.88
CA ALA A 184 -2.99 31.79 -22.38
C ALA A 184 -2.51 33.06 -23.09
N VAL A 185 -1.38 33.00 -23.80
CA VAL A 185 -0.88 34.14 -24.58
C VAL A 185 -1.73 34.31 -25.85
N PRO A 186 -2.34 35.48 -26.07
CA PRO A 186 -3.13 35.71 -27.29
C PRO A 186 -2.29 35.49 -28.55
N GLN A 187 -2.86 34.84 -29.56
CA GLN A 187 -2.14 34.36 -30.75
C GLN A 187 -1.35 35.47 -31.49
N GLN A 188 -1.84 36.71 -31.44
CA GLN A 188 -1.17 37.89 -32.00
C GLN A 188 0.18 38.26 -31.35
N PHE A 189 0.47 37.71 -30.16
CA PHE A 189 1.71 37.93 -29.41
C PHE A 189 2.64 36.71 -29.45
N TRP A 190 2.33 35.70 -30.27
CA TRP A 190 3.21 34.56 -30.45
C TRP A 190 4.45 34.97 -31.24
N ASP A 191 5.62 34.55 -30.76
CA ASP A 191 6.89 34.74 -31.44
C ASP A 191 7.50 33.41 -31.91
N ALA A 192 8.58 33.49 -32.68
CA ALA A 192 9.27 32.30 -33.21
C ALA A 192 9.84 31.40 -32.11
N THR A 193 10.11 31.93 -30.91
CA THR A 193 10.64 31.13 -29.78
C THR A 193 9.52 30.30 -29.15
N MET A 194 8.32 30.87 -29.02
CA MET A 194 7.12 30.15 -28.57
C MET A 194 6.73 29.05 -29.57
N GLU A 195 6.79 29.31 -30.87
CA GLU A 195 6.53 28.29 -31.90
C GLU A 195 7.59 27.18 -31.87
N ALA A 196 8.88 27.53 -31.74
CA ALA A 196 9.95 26.55 -31.62
C ALA A 196 9.82 25.68 -30.36
N SER A 197 9.20 26.18 -29.28
CA SER A 197 8.95 25.37 -28.07
C SER A 197 7.97 24.20 -28.28
N LEU A 198 7.21 24.22 -29.39
CA LEU A 198 6.26 23.17 -29.77
C LEU A 198 6.76 22.28 -30.93
N SER A 199 7.91 22.60 -31.54
CA SER A 199 8.30 22.01 -32.84
C SER A 199 8.44 20.49 -32.82
N ASP A 200 8.81 19.93 -31.67
CA ASP A 200 9.06 18.50 -31.50
C ASP A 200 7.85 17.77 -30.91
N MET A 201 6.74 18.48 -30.74
CA MET A 201 5.52 17.94 -30.15
C MET A 201 4.51 17.55 -31.24
N THR A 202 3.99 16.33 -31.13
CA THR A 202 2.88 15.84 -31.93
C THR A 202 1.73 15.43 -31.01
N PHE A 203 0.58 15.00 -31.54
CA PHE A 203 -0.56 14.52 -30.74
C PHE A 203 -0.31 13.12 -30.16
N SER A 204 0.83 12.95 -29.50
CA SER A 204 1.24 11.76 -28.79
C SER A 204 1.70 12.12 -27.37
N ALA A 205 1.60 11.18 -26.45
CA ALA A 205 2.07 11.29 -25.08
C ALA A 205 2.78 10.01 -24.66
N GLU A 206 3.73 10.12 -23.75
CA GLU A 206 4.42 8.97 -23.18
C GLU A 206 3.67 8.45 -21.95
N ASP A 207 3.44 7.14 -21.90
CA ASP A 207 2.93 6.47 -20.69
C ASP A 207 4.04 6.26 -19.65
N THR A 208 3.66 5.77 -18.48
CA THR A 208 4.58 5.47 -17.36
C THR A 208 5.62 4.39 -17.66
N LEU A 209 5.45 3.63 -18.76
CA LEU A 209 6.41 2.63 -19.23
C LEU A 209 7.34 3.18 -20.33
N GLY A 210 7.25 4.47 -20.66
CA GLY A 210 8.06 5.07 -21.72
C GLY A 210 7.51 4.82 -23.13
N ARG A 211 6.28 4.32 -23.26
CA ARG A 211 5.69 3.99 -24.56
C ARG A 211 4.96 5.20 -25.12
N SER A 212 5.24 5.52 -26.38
CA SER A 212 4.54 6.57 -27.11
C SER A 212 3.12 6.11 -27.47
N CYS A 213 2.13 6.85 -26.98
CA CYS A 213 0.71 6.61 -27.19
C CYS A 213 0.09 7.79 -27.95
N GLU A 214 -0.62 7.51 -29.05
CA GLU A 214 -1.32 8.56 -29.77
C GLU A 214 -2.56 9.04 -29.00
N LEU A 215 -2.72 10.36 -28.87
CA LEU A 215 -3.86 11.00 -28.19
C LEU A 215 -5.12 11.04 -29.06
N VAL A 216 -4.93 10.95 -30.38
CA VAL A 216 -5.94 10.83 -31.43
C VAL A 216 -5.42 9.88 -32.49
N GLU A 217 -6.29 9.31 -33.31
CA GLU A 217 -5.88 8.45 -34.42
C GLU A 217 -4.94 9.18 -35.40
N GLY A 218 -3.75 8.61 -35.64
CA GLY A 218 -2.71 9.22 -36.47
C GLY A 218 -2.01 10.41 -35.79
N GLY A 219 -2.14 10.54 -34.48
CA GLY A 219 -1.63 11.67 -33.69
C GLY A 219 -0.12 11.87 -33.80
N ALA A 220 0.64 10.81 -34.08
CA ALA A 220 2.09 10.91 -34.26
C ALA A 220 2.50 11.83 -35.43
N GLU A 221 1.64 11.99 -36.44
CA GLU A 221 1.89 12.83 -37.62
C GLU A 221 1.25 14.22 -37.52
N ILE A 222 0.53 14.50 -36.43
CA ILE A 222 -0.17 15.78 -36.23
C ILE A 222 0.69 16.68 -35.34
N PRO A 223 1.36 17.70 -35.87
CA PRO A 223 2.17 18.61 -35.06
C PRO A 223 1.30 19.49 -34.15
N VAL A 224 1.81 19.78 -32.97
CA VAL A 224 1.19 20.74 -32.05
C VAL A 224 1.53 22.16 -32.52
N THR A 225 0.51 23.00 -32.61
CA THR A 225 0.57 24.39 -33.08
C THR A 225 -0.19 25.29 -32.12
N ALA A 226 0.01 26.60 -32.21
CA ALA A 226 -0.73 27.58 -31.41
C ALA A 226 -2.25 27.39 -31.48
N PHE A 227 -2.77 26.99 -32.64
CA PHE A 227 -4.20 26.81 -32.88
C PHE A 227 -4.77 25.57 -32.17
N ASN A 228 -4.04 24.45 -32.19
CA ASN A 228 -4.52 23.17 -31.66
C ASN A 228 -3.99 22.85 -30.23
N LEU A 229 -3.11 23.70 -29.67
CA LEU A 229 -2.47 23.51 -28.36
C LEU A 229 -3.47 23.29 -27.23
N SER A 230 -4.58 24.04 -27.21
CA SER A 230 -5.62 23.86 -26.17
C SER A 230 -6.25 22.45 -26.19
N THR A 231 -6.39 21.87 -27.39
CA THR A 231 -6.90 20.51 -27.56
C THR A 231 -5.85 19.50 -27.11
N PHE A 232 -4.59 19.69 -27.50
CA PHE A 232 -3.47 18.86 -27.05
C PHE A 232 -3.42 18.80 -25.52
N ILE A 233 -3.38 19.96 -24.84
CA ILE A 233 -3.35 20.04 -23.36
C ILE A 233 -4.48 19.24 -22.72
N ARG A 234 -5.71 19.38 -23.21
CA ARG A 234 -6.88 18.68 -22.67
C ARG A 234 -6.78 17.17 -22.86
N LEU A 235 -6.28 16.72 -24.01
CA LEU A 235 -6.12 15.28 -24.30
C LEU A 235 -4.97 14.69 -23.48
N SER A 236 -3.84 15.37 -23.38
CA SER A 236 -2.71 14.94 -22.54
C SER A 236 -3.11 14.87 -21.06
N GLU A 237 -3.85 15.85 -20.55
CA GLU A 237 -4.40 15.82 -19.19
C GLU A 237 -5.33 14.62 -18.98
N ARG A 238 -6.26 14.39 -19.91
CA ARG A 238 -7.18 13.25 -19.85
C ARG A 238 -6.43 11.92 -19.90
N PHE A 239 -5.42 11.80 -20.77
CA PHE A 239 -4.57 10.63 -20.89
C PHE A 239 -3.90 10.30 -19.54
N ARG A 240 -3.26 11.28 -18.90
CA ARG A 240 -2.63 11.08 -17.58
C ARG A 240 -3.62 10.72 -16.48
N LEU A 241 -4.82 11.31 -16.49
CA LEU A 241 -5.86 10.99 -15.51
C LEU A 241 -6.46 9.59 -15.70
N LEU A 242 -6.51 9.09 -16.93
CA LEU A 242 -7.08 7.77 -17.28
C LEU A 242 -6.05 6.65 -17.32
N GLU A 243 -4.78 6.96 -17.14
CA GLU A 243 -3.73 5.96 -17.07
C GLU A 243 -4.01 4.91 -15.98
N GLY A 244 -3.67 3.64 -16.27
CA GLY A 244 -3.88 2.50 -15.39
C GLY A 244 -5.35 2.10 -15.16
N GLN A 245 -6.28 2.59 -15.99
CA GLN A 245 -7.71 2.35 -15.82
C GLN A 245 -8.07 0.85 -15.76
N GLU A 246 -7.44 0.01 -16.57
CA GLU A 246 -7.71 -1.44 -16.61
C GLU A 246 -7.38 -2.12 -15.28
N GLY A 247 -6.24 -1.77 -14.67
CA GLY A 247 -5.86 -2.27 -13.35
C GLY A 247 -6.84 -1.81 -12.26
N ILE A 248 -7.28 -0.56 -12.31
CA ILE A 248 -8.31 -0.03 -11.39
C ILE A 248 -9.64 -0.77 -11.55
N GLU A 249 -10.05 -1.07 -12.79
CA GLU A 249 -11.27 -1.83 -13.06
C GLU A 249 -11.16 -3.28 -12.55
N ALA A 250 -9.99 -3.90 -12.67
CA ALA A 250 -9.71 -5.21 -12.08
C ALA A 250 -9.81 -5.18 -10.54
N VAL A 251 -9.19 -4.20 -9.88
CA VAL A 251 -9.35 -4.00 -8.42
C VAL A 251 -10.82 -3.80 -8.05
N LEU A 252 -11.57 -3.01 -8.83
CA LEU A 252 -13.00 -2.80 -8.61
C LEU A 252 -13.83 -4.07 -8.78
N ARG A 253 -13.52 -4.94 -9.76
CA ARG A 253 -14.14 -6.26 -9.89
C ARG A 253 -13.90 -7.12 -8.66
N GLY A 254 -12.67 -7.10 -8.15
CA GLY A 254 -12.30 -7.79 -6.90
C GLY A 254 -13.08 -7.30 -5.70
N ILE A 255 -13.20 -5.98 -5.53
CA ILE A 255 -13.99 -5.36 -4.46
C ILE A 255 -15.48 -5.73 -4.62
N ALA A 256 -16.02 -5.65 -5.84
CA ALA A 256 -17.42 -5.94 -6.15
C ALA A 256 -17.82 -7.38 -5.84
N ALA A 257 -16.87 -8.33 -5.91
CA ALA A 257 -17.11 -9.73 -5.56
C ALA A 257 -17.45 -9.94 -4.07
N VAL A 258 -17.08 -8.98 -3.21
CA VAL A 258 -17.27 -9.07 -1.75
C VAL A 258 -18.22 -7.97 -1.25
N LEU A 259 -18.13 -6.75 -1.80
CA LEU A 259 -18.86 -5.57 -1.35
C LEU A 259 -19.74 -4.98 -2.47
N PRO A 260 -20.97 -4.55 -2.17
CA PRO A 260 -21.82 -3.88 -3.17
C PRO A 260 -21.29 -2.46 -3.48
N LEU A 261 -20.64 -2.30 -4.64
CA LEU A 261 -20.00 -1.03 -5.06
C LEU A 261 -20.94 0.18 -4.99
N GLY A 262 -22.21 0.04 -5.37
CA GLY A 262 -23.16 1.14 -5.31
C GLY A 262 -23.37 1.70 -3.90
N ARG A 263 -23.41 0.82 -2.88
CA ARG A 263 -23.52 1.25 -1.47
C ARG A 263 -22.19 1.78 -0.95
N LEU A 264 -21.07 1.19 -1.38
CA LEU A 264 -19.73 1.67 -1.03
C LEU A 264 -19.57 3.14 -1.45
N ARG A 265 -19.87 3.46 -2.71
CA ARG A 265 -19.76 4.81 -3.28
C ARG A 265 -20.76 5.81 -2.68
N LEU A 266 -21.90 5.33 -2.18
CA LEU A 266 -22.91 6.18 -1.54
C LEU A 266 -22.50 6.57 -0.10
N LEU A 267 -21.85 5.66 0.62
CA LEU A 267 -21.62 5.80 2.06
C LEU A 267 -20.20 6.28 2.42
N PHE A 268 -19.23 6.07 1.52
CA PHE A 268 -17.82 6.35 1.77
C PHE A 268 -17.26 7.34 0.75
N ASP A 269 -16.63 8.39 1.26
CA ASP A 269 -15.64 9.12 0.48
C ASP A 269 -14.32 8.31 0.41
N TRP A 270 -13.39 8.77 -0.41
CA TRP A 270 -12.12 8.05 -0.63
C TRP A 270 -11.27 7.95 0.64
N ARG A 271 -11.30 8.94 1.54
CA ARG A 271 -10.52 8.95 2.79
C ARG A 271 -11.09 7.94 3.79
N ARG A 272 -12.41 7.89 3.91
CA ARG A 272 -13.11 6.91 4.76
C ARG A 272 -12.92 5.49 4.22
N LEU A 273 -12.89 5.32 2.91
CA LEU A 273 -12.59 4.02 2.31
C LEU A 273 -11.15 3.59 2.63
N GLU A 274 -10.17 4.48 2.40
CA GLU A 274 -8.77 4.24 2.76
C GLU A 274 -8.63 3.90 4.25
N TYR A 275 -9.21 4.71 5.13
CA TYR A 275 -9.18 4.46 6.57
C TYR A 275 -9.80 3.11 6.94
N ARG A 276 -10.93 2.74 6.31
CA ARG A 276 -11.60 1.48 6.62
C ARG A 276 -10.80 0.26 6.15
N ILE A 277 -10.01 0.40 5.08
CA ILE A 277 -9.19 -0.69 4.54
C ILE A 277 -7.82 -0.72 5.22
N CYS A 278 -7.15 0.41 5.34
CA CYS A 278 -5.75 0.51 5.78
C CYS A 278 -5.58 0.93 7.24
N GLY A 279 -6.61 1.48 7.89
CA GLY A 279 -6.47 2.10 9.23
C GLY A 279 -5.97 3.54 9.17
N ASP A 280 -5.58 4.10 10.31
CA ASP A 280 -5.14 5.49 10.38
C ASP A 280 -3.77 5.69 9.70
N ARG A 281 -3.64 6.78 8.94
CA ARG A 281 -2.36 7.16 8.33
C ARG A 281 -1.46 7.86 9.35
N GLU A 282 -2.06 8.54 10.32
CA GLU A 282 -1.31 9.19 11.38
C GLU A 282 -1.09 8.22 12.55
N VAL A 283 0.16 8.14 13.00
CA VAL A 283 0.52 7.30 14.14
C VAL A 283 0.30 8.10 15.41
N ASP A 284 -0.75 7.74 16.15
CA ASP A 284 -0.99 8.32 17.47
C ASP A 284 0.00 7.73 18.50
N VAL A 285 0.99 8.54 18.87
CA VAL A 285 2.02 8.19 19.84
C VAL A 285 1.42 7.94 21.22
N ALA A 286 0.31 8.61 21.59
CA ALA A 286 -0.34 8.40 22.88
C ALA A 286 -0.99 7.00 22.95
N THR A 287 -1.73 6.61 21.91
CA THR A 287 -2.28 5.26 21.78
C THR A 287 -1.16 4.21 21.79
N LEU A 288 -0.07 4.44 21.06
CA LEU A 288 1.10 3.54 21.07
C LEU A 288 1.70 3.39 22.46
N LYS A 289 1.81 4.48 23.23
CA LYS A 289 2.34 4.50 24.60
C LYS A 289 1.48 3.73 25.58
N GLU A 290 0.17 3.83 25.43
CA GLU A 290 -0.81 3.09 26.22
C GLU A 290 -0.68 1.57 25.99
N HIS A 291 -0.52 1.15 24.73
CA HIS A 291 -0.41 -0.26 24.33
C HIS A 291 1.03 -0.81 24.41
N THR A 292 1.96 -0.06 25.02
CA THR A 292 3.35 -0.50 25.18
C THR A 292 3.62 -1.00 26.60
N GLU A 293 4.00 -2.26 26.72
CA GLU A 293 4.50 -2.86 27.95
C GLU A 293 6.02 -2.77 27.97
N CYS A 294 6.57 -2.28 29.09
CA CYS A 294 8.01 -2.15 29.26
C CYS A 294 8.39 -2.48 30.70
N SER A 295 9.42 -3.28 30.88
CA SER A 295 9.95 -3.64 32.20
C SER A 295 10.62 -2.46 32.93
N SER A 296 11.00 -1.40 32.20
CA SER A 296 11.69 -0.21 32.73
C SER A 296 10.91 1.07 32.41
N GLU A 297 10.35 1.71 33.43
CA GLU A 297 9.69 3.02 33.28
C GLU A 297 10.62 4.10 32.72
N ARG A 298 11.92 4.04 33.05
CA ARG A 298 12.92 4.95 32.50
C ARG A 298 13.09 4.75 31.00
N LEU A 299 13.19 3.50 30.55
CA LEU A 299 13.32 3.18 29.12
C LEU A 299 12.08 3.63 28.35
N LYS A 300 10.89 3.31 28.89
CA LYS A 300 9.61 3.75 28.31
C LYS A 300 9.57 5.27 28.19
N ALA A 301 9.87 6.01 29.25
CA ALA A 301 9.87 7.47 29.22
C ALA A 301 10.83 8.03 28.15
N GLN A 302 12.07 7.56 28.10
CA GLN A 302 13.07 8.01 27.12
C GLN A 302 12.69 7.67 25.67
N LEU A 303 12.16 6.46 25.43
CA LEU A 303 11.68 6.06 24.11
C LEU A 303 10.55 6.97 23.64
N PHE A 304 9.55 7.22 24.48
CA PHE A 304 8.41 8.03 24.08
C PHE A 304 8.74 9.52 23.97
N GLU A 305 9.70 10.05 24.75
CA GLU A 305 10.28 11.39 24.50
C GLU A 305 10.86 11.50 23.08
N ILE A 306 11.56 10.45 22.62
CA ILE A 306 12.11 10.40 21.26
C ILE A 306 10.99 10.30 20.23
N LEU A 307 10.04 9.37 20.39
CA LEU A 307 8.95 9.16 19.43
C LEU A 307 8.02 10.38 19.32
N GLU A 308 7.75 11.09 20.42
CA GLU A 308 6.98 12.34 20.42
C GLU A 308 7.65 13.46 19.59
N SER A 309 8.97 13.35 19.36
CA SER A 309 9.75 14.29 18.54
C SER A 309 9.94 13.85 17.08
N PHE A 310 9.40 12.71 16.68
CA PHE A 310 9.49 12.19 15.32
C PHE A 310 8.41 12.78 14.41
N THR A 311 8.70 12.86 13.12
CA THR A 311 7.67 13.13 12.12
C THR A 311 6.78 11.89 11.94
N ASN A 312 5.56 12.05 11.39
CA ASN A 312 4.70 10.91 11.14
C ASN A 312 5.37 9.86 10.25
N ASP A 313 6.12 10.28 9.24
CA ASP A 313 6.85 9.36 8.36
C ASP A 313 7.93 8.55 9.13
N GLN A 314 8.65 9.19 10.05
CA GLN A 314 9.57 8.48 10.95
C GLN A 314 8.83 7.51 11.89
N LEU A 315 7.64 7.87 12.38
CA LEU A 315 6.80 6.98 13.18
C LEU A 315 6.29 5.78 12.37
N GLN A 316 5.90 5.97 11.11
CA GLN A 316 5.50 4.88 10.22
C GLN A 316 6.68 3.92 9.92
N ARG A 317 7.89 4.45 9.73
CA ARG A 317 9.11 3.65 9.61
C ARG A 317 9.42 2.89 10.90
N PHE A 318 9.24 3.53 12.05
CA PHE A 318 9.37 2.88 13.35
C PHE A 318 8.41 1.70 13.47
N LEU A 319 7.11 1.87 13.17
CA LEU A 319 6.14 0.77 13.18
C LEU A 319 6.55 -0.35 12.22
N ARG A 320 7.05 -0.01 11.03
CA ARG A 320 7.51 -1.01 10.07
C ARG A 320 8.68 -1.81 10.64
N PHE A 321 9.61 -1.14 11.32
CA PHE A 321 10.72 -1.78 12.00
C PHE A 321 10.26 -2.74 13.11
N VAL A 322 9.28 -2.37 13.92
CA VAL A 322 8.87 -3.17 15.09
C VAL A 322 7.76 -4.20 14.84
N CYS A 323 6.92 -4.03 13.82
CA CYS A 323 5.81 -4.94 13.54
C CYS A 323 5.51 -5.15 12.05
N GLY A 324 6.37 -4.68 11.15
CA GLY A 324 6.21 -4.84 9.70
C GLY A 324 5.09 -3.99 9.08
N ARG A 325 4.39 -3.17 9.88
CA ARG A 325 3.24 -2.36 9.43
C ARG A 325 3.56 -0.89 9.49
N SER A 326 3.02 -0.11 8.57
CA SER A 326 3.17 1.35 8.56
C SER A 326 2.09 2.09 9.35
N ARG A 327 1.09 1.38 9.89
CA ARG A 327 -0.07 1.93 10.58
C ARG A 327 -0.35 1.14 11.85
N LEU A 328 -0.87 1.81 12.87
CA LEU A 328 -1.28 1.14 14.10
C LEU A 328 -2.45 0.18 13.82
N PRO A 329 -2.50 -0.99 14.49
CA PRO A 329 -3.71 -1.79 14.51
C PRO A 329 -4.89 -0.97 15.05
N VAL A 330 -6.11 -1.31 14.65
CA VAL A 330 -7.32 -0.59 15.10
C VAL A 330 -7.37 -0.58 16.63
N ALA A 331 -7.58 0.59 17.24
CA ALA A 331 -7.55 0.77 18.69
C ALA A 331 -8.53 -0.15 19.47
N SER A 332 -9.56 -0.69 18.81
CA SER A 332 -10.47 -1.68 19.40
C SER A 332 -9.90 -3.10 19.51
N SER A 333 -8.68 -3.35 19.04
CA SER A 333 -8.02 -4.66 19.10
C SER A 333 -7.04 -4.73 20.28
N ASP A 334 -6.94 -5.89 20.94
CA ASP A 334 -6.06 -6.13 22.10
C ASP A 334 -4.64 -6.47 21.63
N TRP A 335 -3.94 -5.46 21.08
CA TRP A 335 -2.54 -5.59 20.68
C TRP A 335 -1.61 -4.96 21.73
N ARG A 336 -0.40 -5.49 21.85
CA ARG A 336 0.61 -4.99 22.78
C ARG A 336 1.97 -4.94 22.09
N MET A 337 2.68 -3.82 22.26
CA MET A 337 4.10 -3.72 21.93
C MET A 337 4.91 -4.02 23.19
N THR A 338 5.90 -4.91 23.12
CA THR A 338 6.83 -5.15 24.25
C THR A 338 8.13 -4.40 24.00
N VAL A 339 8.61 -3.66 24.99
CA VAL A 339 9.91 -2.98 24.94
C VAL A 339 10.76 -3.42 26.12
N ASP A 340 11.95 -3.94 25.86
CA ASP A 340 12.88 -4.36 26.91
C ASP A 340 14.30 -3.88 26.62
N TYR A 341 15.11 -3.80 27.67
CA TYR A 341 16.55 -3.73 27.46
C TYR A 341 17.05 -5.07 26.93
N GLU A 342 18.10 -5.01 26.13
CA GLU A 342 18.87 -6.21 25.83
C GLU A 342 19.40 -6.84 27.11
N THR A 343 19.34 -8.17 27.20
CA THR A 343 19.88 -8.91 28.35
C THR A 343 21.39 -8.77 28.36
N VAL A 344 21.91 -7.86 29.19
CA VAL A 344 23.34 -7.66 29.35
C VAL A 344 23.85 -8.56 30.49
N ASP A 345 24.94 -9.30 30.27
CA ASP A 345 25.67 -9.95 31.36
C ASP A 345 26.06 -8.90 32.41
N ARG A 346 25.83 -9.21 33.69
CA ARG A 346 26.08 -8.29 34.80
C ARG A 346 27.56 -7.85 34.79
N GLY A 347 27.84 -6.65 34.25
CA GLY A 347 29.17 -6.07 34.18
C GLY A 347 29.67 -5.67 32.79
N ALA A 348 28.91 -5.89 31.71
CA ALA A 348 29.34 -5.39 30.40
C ALA A 348 29.31 -3.86 30.32
N ALA A 349 30.31 -3.27 29.66
CA ALA A 349 30.40 -1.83 29.46
C ALA A 349 29.29 -1.33 28.51
N ILE A 350 28.84 -0.09 28.70
CA ILE A 350 27.93 0.60 27.77
C ILE A 350 28.63 0.70 26.41
N ASN A 351 28.00 0.15 25.37
CA ASN A 351 28.47 0.26 23.99
C ASN A 351 27.41 1.00 23.16
N ASP A 352 27.68 2.30 22.93
CA ASP A 352 26.79 3.19 22.19
C ASP A 352 26.74 2.90 20.68
N ASN A 353 27.59 2.03 20.15
CA ASN A 353 27.58 1.67 18.72
C ASN A 353 26.58 0.56 18.39
N ARG A 354 25.98 -0.08 19.39
CA ARG A 354 24.97 -1.12 19.20
C ARG A 354 23.66 -0.51 18.70
N LEU A 355 23.00 -1.21 17.77
CA LEU A 355 21.72 -0.80 17.23
C LEU A 355 20.55 -1.50 17.95
N PRO A 356 19.38 -0.85 18.03
CA PRO A 356 18.19 -1.51 18.52
C PRO A 356 17.79 -2.66 17.59
N THR A 357 17.15 -3.68 18.15
CA THR A 357 16.69 -4.87 17.42
C THR A 357 15.18 -5.03 17.59
N ALA A 358 14.50 -5.53 16.57
CA ALA A 358 13.08 -5.82 16.65
C ALA A 358 12.78 -7.28 16.29
N ALA A 359 11.81 -7.87 17.00
CA ALA A 359 11.19 -9.12 16.60
C ALA A 359 9.77 -8.80 16.11
N THR A 360 9.63 -8.64 14.79
CA THR A 360 8.39 -8.17 14.15
C THR A 360 7.21 -9.11 14.39
N CYS A 361 7.43 -10.42 14.41
CA CYS A 361 6.41 -11.44 14.68
C CYS A 361 5.72 -11.28 16.04
N SER A 362 6.44 -10.77 17.05
CA SER A 362 5.94 -10.61 18.42
C SER A 362 5.78 -9.14 18.84
N PHE A 363 5.87 -8.21 17.88
CA PHE A 363 5.78 -6.77 18.11
C PHE A 363 6.69 -6.32 19.28
N ARG A 364 7.94 -6.79 19.27
CA ARG A 364 8.91 -6.55 20.35
C ARG A 364 10.07 -5.70 19.87
N LEU A 365 10.44 -4.71 20.67
CA LEU A 365 11.62 -3.88 20.50
C LEU A 365 12.60 -4.14 21.65
N VAL A 366 13.85 -4.40 21.30
CA VAL A 366 14.96 -4.61 22.23
C VAL A 366 15.94 -3.45 22.08
N MET A 367 16.17 -2.73 23.17
CA MET A 367 17.01 -1.54 23.21
C MET A 367 18.33 -1.82 23.94
N PRO A 368 19.49 -1.51 23.35
CA PRO A 368 20.74 -1.41 24.10
C PRO A 368 20.67 -0.33 25.19
N LEU A 369 21.48 -0.49 26.23
CA LEU A 369 21.71 0.57 27.22
C LEU A 369 22.61 1.64 26.59
N TYR A 370 22.04 2.81 26.33
CA TYR A 370 22.77 3.97 25.81
C TYR A 370 23.20 4.93 26.91
N SER A 371 24.33 5.61 26.71
CA SER A 371 24.84 6.62 27.66
C SER A 371 23.98 7.89 27.73
N SER A 372 23.22 8.20 26.67
CA SER A 372 22.36 9.40 26.58
C SER A 372 21.13 9.19 25.69
N VAL A 373 20.08 10.00 25.91
CA VAL A 373 18.85 10.00 25.09
C VAL A 373 19.15 10.45 23.65
N SER A 374 20.12 11.36 23.46
CA SER A 374 20.55 11.80 22.14
C SER A 374 21.14 10.66 21.30
N ILE A 375 21.97 9.80 21.91
CA ILE A 375 22.54 8.63 21.23
C ILE A 375 21.44 7.60 20.95
N MET A 376 20.56 7.32 21.92
CA MET A 376 19.41 6.44 21.72
C MET A 376 18.55 6.88 20.52
N ARG A 377 18.31 8.19 20.38
CA ARG A 377 17.60 8.77 19.24
C ARG A 377 18.33 8.54 17.93
N GLU A 378 19.63 8.82 17.89
CA GLU A 378 20.45 8.67 16.68
C GLU A 378 20.49 7.20 16.22
N ARG A 379 20.69 6.26 17.14
CA ARG A 379 20.73 4.82 16.85
C ARG A 379 19.37 4.29 16.41
N LEU A 380 18.29 4.75 17.04
CA LEU A 380 16.94 4.41 16.61
C LEU A 380 16.62 4.94 15.21
N LEU A 381 16.93 6.21 14.93
CA LEU A 381 16.76 6.79 13.60
C LEU A 381 17.58 6.06 12.55
N TYR A 382 18.82 5.69 12.87
CA TYR A 382 19.66 4.91 11.97
C TYR A 382 19.00 3.55 11.66
N ALA A 383 18.58 2.80 12.68
CA ALA A 383 17.99 1.47 12.50
C ALA A 383 16.71 1.52 11.65
N ILE A 384 15.76 2.42 11.95
CA ILE A 384 14.48 2.50 11.21
C ILE A 384 14.65 3.00 9.77
N ASN A 385 15.75 3.67 9.44
CA ASN A 385 16.03 4.17 8.09
C ASN A 385 16.77 3.16 7.21
N ASN A 386 17.58 2.28 7.82
CA ASN A 386 18.42 1.34 7.09
C ASN A 386 17.86 -0.10 7.09
N CYS A 387 16.92 -0.42 7.99
CA CYS A 387 16.22 -1.71 7.98
C CYS A 387 15.02 -1.64 7.02
N THR A 388 15.27 -1.95 5.75
CA THR A 388 14.27 -1.86 4.66
C THR A 388 13.47 -3.14 4.43
N ALA A 389 13.98 -4.29 4.90
CA ALA A 389 13.35 -5.61 4.76
C ALA A 389 13.40 -6.41 6.07
N ILE A 390 12.45 -7.34 6.22
CA ILE A 390 12.44 -8.33 7.31
C ILE A 390 13.26 -9.53 6.82
N ASP A 391 14.57 -9.52 7.06
CA ASP A 391 15.44 -10.65 6.72
C ASP A 391 15.46 -11.66 7.87
N LEU A 392 15.03 -12.89 7.60
CA LEU A 392 15.14 -14.03 8.52
C LEU A 392 16.37 -14.90 8.23
N ASP A 393 17.15 -14.59 7.19
CA ASP A 393 18.07 -15.58 6.59
C ASP A 393 19.52 -15.48 7.08
N ALA A 394 19.85 -14.47 7.87
CA ALA A 394 21.15 -14.38 8.52
C ALA A 394 20.99 -14.62 10.02
N VAL A 395 21.54 -15.74 10.52
CA VAL A 395 21.84 -15.90 11.95
C VAL A 395 22.93 -14.88 12.31
N VAL A 396 22.54 -13.61 12.41
CA VAL A 396 23.38 -12.55 12.94
C VAL A 396 23.26 -12.65 14.45
N VAL A 397 24.34 -13.08 15.10
CA VAL A 397 24.42 -13.06 16.56
C VAL A 397 24.27 -11.60 17.00
N HIS A 398 23.46 -11.32 18.03
CA HIS A 398 23.18 -9.96 18.53
C HIS A 398 24.44 -9.08 18.69
N GLU A 399 25.60 -9.68 18.94
CA GLU A 399 26.90 -9.01 19.07
C GLU A 399 27.39 -8.32 17.78
N GLN A 400 26.92 -8.74 16.61
CA GLN A 400 27.37 -8.25 15.29
C GLN A 400 26.56 -7.05 14.77
N MET A 401 25.43 -6.68 15.37
CA MET A 401 24.67 -5.48 14.99
C MET A 401 25.23 -4.21 15.65
N GLN A 402 26.39 -3.78 15.15
CA GLN A 402 27.05 -2.54 15.54
C GLN A 402 27.31 -1.69 14.30
N LEU A 403 27.36 -0.37 14.47
CA LEU A 403 27.85 0.51 13.42
C LEU A 403 29.34 0.23 13.16
N MET A 404 29.65 -0.18 11.93
CA MET A 404 31.02 -0.29 11.44
C MET A 404 31.47 1.12 11.04
N TYR A 405 32.19 1.82 11.92
CA TYR A 405 33.01 2.95 11.49
C TYR A 405 34.40 2.41 11.18
N ASP A 406 34.87 2.56 9.95
CA ASP A 406 36.31 2.51 9.67
C ASP A 406 36.91 3.84 10.18
N ASP A 407 37.94 3.75 11.02
CA ASP A 407 38.76 4.88 11.51
C ASP A 407 39.43 5.68 10.38
#